data_AF-A0A948MMT2-F1
#
_entry.id   AF-A0A948MMT2-F1
#
_cell.length_a   1.000
_cell.length_b   1.000
_cell.length_c   1.000
_cell.angle_alpha   90.00
_cell.angle_beta   90.00
_cell.angle_gamma   90.00
#
_symmetry.space_group_name_H-M   'P 1'
#
loop_
_entity.id
_entity.type
_entity.pdbx_description
1 polymer ?
#
loop_
_entity_poly.entity_id
_entity_poly.type
_entity_poly.pdbx_seq_one_letter_code
_entity_poly.pdbx_strand_id
1 'polypeptide(L)'
;MIRRLIAYDTTSALSNLALIEDVRAYLAGYGVESRLTYDEAHGKANLFATIGPKDKGGVVLSGHTDVVPVTGQPWDTDPFEVVEKDGRLYGRGTCDM
;
A
#
# COMPACT_ATOMS: atom_id res chain seq x y z
N MET A 1 6.41 4.37 9.49
CA MET A 1 5.80 3.47 8.51
C MET A 1 4.69 4.16 7.71
N ILE A 2 3.59 4.58 8.34
CA ILE A 2 2.44 5.17 7.62
C ILE A 2 2.79 6.34 6.69
N ARG A 3 3.61 7.30 7.14
CA ARG A 3 4.12 8.43 6.31
C ARG A 3 4.78 7.99 5.00
N ARG A 4 5.50 6.86 5.01
CA ARG A 4 6.20 6.31 3.84
C ARG A 4 5.24 5.67 2.86
N LEU A 5 4.24 4.93 3.35
CA LEU A 5 3.25 4.27 2.49
C LEU A 5 2.31 5.28 1.83
N ILE A 6 1.86 6.29 2.56
CA ILE A 6 0.97 7.35 2.06
C ILE A 6 1.65 8.25 1.02
N ALA A 7 2.98 8.34 1.05
CA ALA A 7 3.73 9.14 0.07
C ALA A 7 3.69 8.58 -1.36
N TYR A 8 3.23 7.33 -1.55
CA TYR A 8 2.99 6.79 -2.87
C TYR A 8 1.57 7.17 -3.33
N ASP A 9 1.48 7.96 -4.40
CA ASP A 9 0.19 8.18 -5.08
C ASP A 9 -0.21 6.92 -5.84
N THR A 10 -0.93 6.05 -5.15
CA THR A 10 -1.54 4.83 -5.69
C THR A 10 -3.01 5.06 -6.04
N THR A 11 -3.39 6.29 -6.41
CA THR A 11 -4.75 6.56 -6.92
C THR A 11 -5.11 5.50 -7.96
N SER A 12 -6.29 4.90 -7.86
CA SER A 12 -6.64 3.66 -8.59
C SER A 12 -6.51 3.72 -10.12
N ALA A 13 -6.43 4.90 -10.73
CA ALA A 13 -6.12 5.06 -12.16
C ALA A 13 -4.62 4.91 -12.50
N LEU A 14 -3.75 5.00 -11.50
CA LEU A 14 -2.29 4.97 -11.59
C LEU A 14 -1.72 3.59 -11.22
N SER A 15 -0.41 3.47 -11.34
CA SER A 15 0.34 2.28 -10.94
C SER A 15 0.51 2.21 -9.42
N ASN A 16 0.40 1.01 -8.84
CA ASN A 16 0.79 0.76 -7.44
C ASN A 16 2.20 0.16 -7.29
N LEU A 17 2.94 -0.02 -8.39
CA LEU A 17 4.16 -0.82 -8.41
C LEU A 17 5.26 -0.26 -7.50
N ALA A 18 5.38 1.07 -7.41
CA ALA A 18 6.37 1.70 -6.54
C ALA A 18 6.16 1.32 -5.07
N LEU A 19 4.90 1.32 -4.60
CA LEU A 19 4.53 0.88 -3.25
C LEU A 19 4.76 -0.64 -3.11
N ILE A 20 4.34 -1.44 -4.10
CA ILE A 20 4.46 -2.91 -4.06
C ILE A 20 5.92 -3.35 -3.95
N GLU A 21 6.82 -2.77 -4.76
CA GLU A 21 8.24 -3.10 -4.70
C GLU A 21 8.88 -2.63 -3.39
N ASP A 22 8.41 -1.52 -2.83
CA ASP A 22 8.87 -1.02 -1.54
C ASP A 22 8.48 -1.96 -0.38
N VAL A 23 7.24 -2.44 -0.37
CA VAL A 23 6.75 -3.45 0.59
C VAL A 23 7.47 -4.79 0.39
N ARG A 24 7.68 -5.22 -0.86
CA ARG A 24 8.45 -6.44 -1.17
C ARG A 24 9.88 -6.35 -0.64
N ALA A 25 10.55 -5.22 -0.84
CA ALA A 25 11.90 -5.00 -0.32
C ALA A 25 11.91 -4.99 1.22
N TYR A 26 10.93 -4.36 1.85
CA TYR A 26 10.77 -4.38 3.30
C TYR A 26 10.64 -5.81 3.84
N LEU A 27 9.76 -6.64 3.24
CA LEU A 27 9.57 -8.04 3.62
C LEU A 27 10.82 -8.88 3.38
N ALA A 28 11.49 -8.69 2.24
CA ALA A 28 12.74 -9.37 1.91
C ALA A 28 13.85 -9.06 2.94
N GLY A 29 13.88 -7.85 3.50
CA GLY A 29 14.78 -7.46 4.59
C GLY A 29 14.63 -8.30 5.87
N TYR A 30 13.49 -8.98 6.04
CA TYR A 30 13.23 -9.94 7.12
C TYR A 30 13.27 -11.40 6.66
N GLY A 31 13.75 -11.68 5.44
CA GLY A 31 13.77 -13.02 4.87
C GLY A 31 12.40 -13.56 4.48
N VAL A 32 11.39 -12.69 4.31
CA VAL A 32 10.05 -13.08 3.89
C VAL A 32 9.93 -12.97 2.37
N GLU A 33 9.79 -14.12 1.71
CA GLU A 33 9.55 -14.18 0.27
C GLU A 33 8.16 -13.65 -0.09
N SER A 34 8.10 -12.87 -1.18
CA SER A 34 6.85 -12.33 -1.73
C SER A 34 6.67 -12.78 -3.18
N ARG A 35 5.45 -13.18 -3.53
CA ARG A 35 5.02 -13.46 -4.91
C ARG A 35 4.19 -12.30 -5.42
N LEU A 36 4.54 -11.78 -6.59
CA LEU A 36 3.76 -10.75 -7.28
C LEU A 36 2.86 -11.39 -8.34
N THR A 37 1.65 -10.86 -8.50
CA THR A 37 0.74 -11.22 -9.61
C THR A 37 0.30 -9.93 -10.27
N TYR A 38 0.61 -9.77 -11.55
CA TYR A 38 0.41 -8.54 -12.30
C TYR A 38 -0.95 -8.53 -13.02
N ASP A 39 -1.44 -7.33 -13.32
CA ASP A 39 -2.46 -7.14 -14.34
C ASP A 39 -1.89 -7.35 -15.76
N GLU A 40 -2.77 -7.41 -16.77
CA GLU A 40 -2.38 -7.66 -18.16
C GLU A 40 -1.44 -6.58 -18.71
N ALA A 41 -1.65 -5.33 -18.32
CA ALA A 41 -0.81 -4.21 -18.72
C ALA A 41 0.53 -4.13 -17.96
N HIS A 42 0.74 -4.99 -16.95
CA HIS A 42 1.86 -4.91 -16.03
C HIS A 42 2.03 -3.51 -15.39
N GLY A 43 0.92 -2.80 -15.20
CA GLY A 43 0.86 -1.49 -14.56
C GLY A 43 0.57 -1.61 -13.06
N LYS A 44 0.05 -2.75 -12.60
CA LYS A 44 -0.31 -2.99 -11.20
C LYS A 44 0.05 -4.41 -10.78
N ALA A 45 0.23 -4.61 -9.48
CA ALA A 45 0.45 -5.94 -8.93
C ALA A 45 -0.24 -6.14 -7.57
N ASN A 46 -0.64 -7.37 -7.33
CA ASN A 46 -0.91 -7.89 -6.00
C ASN A 46 0.38 -8.46 -5.41
N LEU A 47 0.59 -8.30 -4.10
CA LEU A 47 1.68 -8.91 -3.35
C LEU A 47 1.13 -9.97 -2.40
N PHE A 48 1.68 -11.18 -2.48
CA PHE A 48 1.35 -12.28 -1.57
C PHE A 48 2.61 -12.75 -0.83
N ALA A 49 2.56 -12.78 0.50
CA ALA A 49 3.63 -13.27 1.35
C ALA A 49 3.08 -14.25 2.39
N THR A 50 3.91 -15.20 2.82
CA THR A 50 3.53 -16.19 3.83
C THR A 50 4.62 -16.28 4.88
N ILE A 51 4.25 -16.14 6.15
CA ILE A 51 5.13 -16.30 7.29
C ILE A 51 4.72 -17.56 8.05
N GLY A 52 5.68 -18.46 8.28
CA GLY A 52 5.43 -19.74 8.93
C GLY A 52 5.34 -20.94 7.97
N PRO A 53 4.87 -22.10 8.45
CA PRO A 53 4.81 -23.34 7.67
C PRO A 53 3.87 -23.20 6.46
N LYS A 54 4.34 -23.60 5.27
CA LYS A 54 3.57 -23.55 4.02
C LYS A 54 2.61 -24.74 3.84
N ASP A 55 2.72 -25.75 4.69
CA ASP A 55 2.00 -27.04 4.64
C ASP A 55 0.86 -27.15 5.66
N LYS A 56 0.61 -26.09 6.44
CA LYS A 56 -0.45 -26.02 7.45
C LYS A 56 -1.47 -24.95 7.09
N GLY A 57 -2.72 -25.17 7.48
CA GLY A 57 -3.74 -24.12 7.43
C GLY A 57 -3.32 -22.91 8.25
N GLY A 58 -3.68 -21.71 7.78
CA GLY A 58 -3.32 -20.44 8.41
C GLY A 58 -4.43 -19.41 8.28
N VAL A 59 -4.11 -18.17 8.61
CA VAL A 59 -5.00 -17.00 8.44
C VAL A 59 -4.48 -16.15 7.30
N VAL A 60 -5.37 -15.75 6.39
CA VAL A 60 -5.05 -14.78 5.34
C VAL A 60 -5.47 -13.39 5.80
N LEU A 61 -4.52 -12.48 5.88
CA LEU A 61 -4.80 -11.06 6.04
C LEU A 61 -4.87 -10.45 4.64
N SER A 62 -6.02 -9.87 4.30
CA SER A 62 -6.26 -9.26 2.99
C SER A 62 -6.47 -7.75 3.16
N GLY A 63 -5.90 -6.99 2.26
CA GLY A 63 -6.01 -5.54 2.18
C GLY A 63 -5.80 -5.08 0.75
N HIS A 64 -5.94 -3.79 0.51
CA HIS A 64 -5.67 -3.17 -0.78
C HIS A 64 -4.66 -2.05 -0.58
N THR A 65 -4.08 -1.55 -1.69
CA THR A 65 -3.03 -0.52 -1.66
C THR A 65 -3.41 0.70 -2.47
N ASP A 66 -4.54 0.65 -3.18
CA ASP A 66 -4.99 1.69 -4.08
C ASP A 66 -5.97 2.62 -3.41
N VAL A 67 -5.87 3.90 -3.73
CA VAL A 67 -6.70 4.92 -3.09
C VAL A 67 -7.62 5.59 -4.11
N VAL A 68 -8.69 6.20 -3.61
CA VAL A 68 -9.61 6.97 -4.47
C VAL A 68 -8.99 8.30 -4.91
N PRO A 69 -9.38 8.84 -6.09
CA PRO A 69 -8.88 10.13 -6.57
C PRO A 69 -9.11 11.28 -5.58
N VAL A 70 -8.25 12.29 -5.64
CA VAL A 70 -8.32 13.52 -4.82
C VAL A 70 -8.77 14.76 -5.61
N THR A 71 -8.80 14.68 -6.94
CA THR A 71 -9.15 15.80 -7.82
C THR A 71 -10.51 16.41 -7.48
N GLY A 72 -10.54 17.73 -7.32
CA GLY A 72 -11.76 18.48 -7.02
C GLY A 72 -12.23 18.39 -5.55
N GLN A 73 -11.48 17.74 -4.67
CA GLN A 73 -11.78 17.68 -3.24
C GLN A 73 -11.09 18.83 -2.48
N PRO A 74 -11.73 19.40 -1.45
CA PRO A 74 -11.18 20.52 -0.69
C PRO A 74 -10.17 20.02 0.37
N TRP A 75 -8.93 19.76 -0.06
CA TRP A 75 -7.84 19.38 0.84
C TRP A 75 -7.14 20.61 1.41
N ASP A 76 -6.94 20.65 2.73
CA ASP A 76 -6.20 21.71 3.44
C ASP A 76 -4.67 21.48 3.39
N THR A 77 -4.24 20.26 3.08
CA THR A 77 -2.83 19.82 3.01
C THR A 77 -2.62 18.97 1.77
N ASP A 78 -1.36 18.67 1.41
CA ASP A 78 -1.09 17.66 0.39
C ASP A 78 -1.71 16.31 0.82
N PRO A 79 -2.56 15.66 0.00
CA PRO A 79 -3.17 14.39 0.35
C PRO A 79 -2.15 13.24 0.53
N PHE A 80 -0.98 13.32 -0.11
CA PHE A 80 0.06 12.29 -0.06
C PHE A 80 1.19 12.65 0.91
N GLU A 81 1.06 13.73 1.68
CA GLU A 81 1.91 14.02 2.83
C GLU A 81 1.09 13.87 4.12
N VAL A 82 1.46 12.91 4.98
CA VAL A 82 0.73 12.73 6.25
C VAL A 82 1.00 13.89 7.19
N VAL A 83 -0.04 14.69 7.45
CA VAL A 83 -0.03 15.76 8.44
C VAL A 83 -0.70 15.27 9.72
N GLU A 84 -0.08 15.53 10.86
CA GLU A 84 -0.65 15.23 12.17
C GLU A 84 -1.18 16.51 12.83
N LYS A 85 -2.45 16.50 13.21
CA LYS A 85 -3.11 17.64 13.85
C LYS A 85 -4.11 17.12 14.89
N ASP A 86 -4.06 17.67 16.10
CA ASP A 86 -4.98 17.35 17.20
C ASP A 86 -5.10 15.83 17.45
N GLY A 87 -3.98 15.11 17.35
CA GLY A 87 -3.92 13.65 17.54
C GLY A 87 -4.50 12.81 16.40
N ARG A 88 -4.79 13.42 15.24
CA ARG A 88 -5.30 12.75 14.03
C ARG A 88 -4.28 12.84 12.90
N LEU A 89 -4.22 11.79 12.09
CA LEU A 89 -3.42 11.74 10.87
C LEU A 89 -4.31 12.06 9.67
N TYR A 90 -3.88 13.02 8.87
CA TYR A 90 -4.55 13.48 7.66
C TYR A 90 -3.71 13.09 6.45
N GLY A 91 -4.33 12.42 5.49
CA GLY A 91 -3.70 11.95 4.26
C GLY A 91 -4.60 10.91 3.58
N ARG A 92 -4.57 10.85 2.25
CA ARG A 92 -5.30 9.88 1.44
C ARG A 92 -4.70 8.48 1.67
N GLY A 93 -5.54 7.53 2.09
CA GLY A 93 -5.11 6.17 2.45
C GLY A 93 -4.92 5.92 3.95
N THR A 94 -4.92 6.98 4.78
CA THR A 94 -4.62 6.81 6.23
C THR A 94 -5.62 5.93 6.99
N CYS A 95 -6.84 5.78 6.48
CA CYS A 95 -7.91 4.98 7.08
C CYS A 95 -8.50 3.91 6.15
N ASP A 96 -8.37 4.05 4.83
CA ASP A 96 -8.94 3.11 3.85
C ASP A 96 -7.97 2.96 2.69
N MET A 97 -7.55 1.72 2.53
CA MET A 97 -6.22 1.28 2.98
C MET A 97 -5.09 1.75 2.07
#